data_AF-A0A3F2ZD70-F1
#
_entry.id   AF-A0A3F2ZD70-F1
#
_cell.length_a   1.000
_cell.length_b   1.000
_cell.length_c   1.000
_cell.angle_alpha   90.00
_cell.angle_beta   90.00
_cell.angle_gamma   90.00
#
_symmetry.space_group_name_H-M   'P 1'
#
loop_
_entity.id
_entity.type
_entity.pdbx_description
1 polymer ?
#
loop_
_entity_poly.entity_id
_entity_poly.type
_entity_poly.pdbx_seq_one_letter_code
_entity_poly.pdbx_strand_id
1 'polypeptide(L)'
;MKITGLCMTYPLLHQTVSCGKYPYIYFKVLSYLLPMSSAVISMDTGILYLGLQIIAELNILTDYMKLLNEKIKTDPKFLKKIIKRHCSIIENNNLLNEIISETSSMQLIFSFIALLFRFTFLIKYTTRMGNYLISLGGGGLGLPICILGEFLKVKTDKLSDTFYLTNWYDLSLKDQKTFLIVLGMAQREYGLKAAGMYDVNLYTFVQSLRLPSPTLLFSTV
;
A
#
# COMPACT_ATOMS: atom_id res chain seq x y z
N MET A 1 -14.56 -45.90 -38.00
CA MET A 1 -15.33 -44.94 -38.80
C MET A 1 -15.60 -43.72 -37.92
N LYS A 2 -14.85 -42.63 -38.13
CA LYS A 2 -14.85 -41.43 -37.26
C LYS A 2 -16.12 -40.62 -37.50
N ILE A 3 -16.84 -40.31 -36.43
CA ILE A 3 -18.00 -39.42 -36.43
C ILE A 3 -17.49 -37.98 -36.60
N THR A 4 -17.78 -37.41 -37.76
CA THR A 4 -17.53 -36.03 -38.17
C THR A 4 -18.39 -35.08 -37.32
N GLY A 5 -17.73 -34.27 -36.49
CA GLY A 5 -18.39 -33.18 -35.77
C GLY A 5 -18.78 -32.05 -36.72
N LEU A 6 -20.05 -31.64 -36.66
CA LEU A 6 -20.59 -30.49 -37.38
C LEU A 6 -19.83 -29.20 -37.00
N CYS A 7 -19.18 -28.57 -37.98
CA CYS A 7 -18.84 -27.16 -37.91
C CYS A 7 -20.07 -26.35 -38.34
N MET A 8 -20.69 -25.63 -37.41
CA MET A 8 -21.67 -24.58 -37.75
C MET A 8 -20.93 -23.39 -38.36
N THR A 9 -21.13 -23.18 -39.66
CA THR A 9 -20.70 -22.01 -40.42
C THR A 9 -21.72 -20.88 -40.26
N TYR A 10 -21.32 -19.78 -39.60
CA TYR A 10 -21.90 -18.46 -39.86
C TYR A 10 -20.97 -17.70 -40.81
N PRO A 11 -21.49 -17.05 -41.87
CA PRO A 11 -20.65 -16.33 -42.83
C PRO A 11 -20.33 -14.94 -42.25
N LEU A 12 -19.11 -14.45 -42.52
CA LEU A 12 -18.54 -13.12 -42.17
C LEU A 12 -17.54 -13.11 -40.99
N LEU A 13 -16.46 -13.89 -41.10
CA LEU A 13 -15.07 -13.46 -40.81
C LEU A 13 -14.17 -14.70 -40.92
N HIS A 14 -13.36 -14.72 -41.98
CA HIS A 14 -12.51 -15.84 -42.33
C HIS A 14 -11.27 -15.90 -41.42
N GLN A 15 -11.35 -16.63 -40.30
CA GLN A 15 -10.16 -17.22 -39.69
C GLN A 15 -10.52 -18.47 -38.86
N THR A 16 -10.41 -19.63 -39.49
CA THR A 16 -10.52 -20.94 -38.83
C THR A 16 -9.29 -21.16 -37.94
N VAL A 17 -9.36 -20.71 -36.69
CA VAL A 17 -8.36 -21.07 -35.67
C VAL A 17 -8.71 -22.46 -35.13
N SER A 18 -7.80 -23.40 -35.32
CA SER A 18 -7.96 -24.83 -34.98
C SER A 18 -8.28 -25.07 -33.50
N CYS A 19 -9.28 -25.93 -33.26
CA CYS A 19 -9.84 -26.33 -31.95
C CYS A 19 -8.80 -26.89 -30.94
N GLY A 20 -7.62 -27.34 -31.40
CA GLY A 20 -6.54 -27.85 -30.53
C GLY A 20 -5.59 -26.79 -29.95
N LYS A 21 -5.60 -25.55 -30.46
CA LYS A 21 -4.65 -24.49 -30.02
C LYS A 21 -5.16 -23.66 -28.82
N TYR A 22 -6.47 -23.69 -28.58
CA TYR A 22 -7.15 -22.95 -27.50
C TYR A 22 -6.65 -23.30 -26.09
N PRO A 23 -6.61 -24.58 -25.65
CA PRO A 23 -6.17 -24.93 -24.30
C PRO A 23 -4.67 -24.67 -24.08
N TYR A 24 -3.85 -24.77 -25.13
CA TYR A 24 -2.40 -24.54 -25.05
C TYR A 24 -2.04 -23.07 -24.84
N ILE A 25 -2.69 -22.16 -25.60
CA ILE A 25 -2.47 -20.71 -25.44
C ILE A 25 -2.97 -20.27 -24.06
N TYR A 26 -4.14 -20.76 -23.63
CA TYR A 26 -4.67 -20.48 -22.29
C TYR A 26 -3.72 -20.95 -21.18
N PHE A 27 -3.21 -22.18 -21.28
CA PHE A 27 -2.26 -22.73 -20.31
C PHE A 27 -0.96 -21.94 -20.24
N LYS A 28 -0.40 -21.52 -21.39
CA LYS A 28 0.77 -20.63 -21.43
C LYS A 28 0.50 -19.29 -20.77
N VAL A 29 -0.61 -18.64 -21.09
CA VAL A 29 -0.99 -17.35 -20.51
C VAL A 29 -1.16 -17.44 -19.00
N LEU A 30 -1.84 -18.49 -18.51
CA LEU A 30 -2.00 -18.75 -17.10
C LEU A 30 -0.65 -18.98 -16.38
N SER A 31 0.28 -19.71 -17.02
CA SER A 31 1.61 -19.96 -16.44
C SER A 31 2.46 -18.68 -16.34
N TYR A 32 2.23 -17.67 -17.19
CA TYR A 32 2.92 -16.38 -17.12
C TYR A 32 2.27 -15.38 -16.13
N LEU A 33 0.94 -15.44 -15.92
CA LEU A 33 0.25 -14.52 -15.01
C LEU A 33 0.42 -14.87 -13.52
N LEU A 34 0.50 -16.16 -13.19
CA LEU A 34 0.64 -16.63 -11.80
C LEU A 34 1.91 -16.10 -11.10
N PRO A 35 3.13 -16.17 -11.70
CA PRO A 35 4.35 -15.65 -11.08
C PRO A 35 4.30 -14.15 -10.82
N MET A 36 3.73 -13.38 -11.75
CA MET A 36 3.60 -11.93 -11.61
C MET A 36 2.69 -11.56 -10.44
N SER A 37 1.56 -12.26 -10.30
CA SER A 37 0.64 -12.03 -9.16
C SER A 37 1.28 -12.37 -7.81
N SER A 38 2.06 -13.44 -7.72
CA SER A 38 2.78 -13.78 -6.49
C SER A 38 3.88 -12.77 -6.12
N ALA A 39 4.55 -12.18 -7.12
CA ALA A 39 5.57 -11.17 -6.88
C ALA A 39 4.99 -9.88 -6.30
N VAL A 40 3.83 -9.42 -6.82
CA VAL A 40 3.12 -8.24 -6.31
C VAL A 40 2.66 -8.46 -4.87
N ILE A 41 2.02 -9.60 -4.58
CA ILE A 41 1.59 -9.93 -3.21
C ILE A 41 2.77 -9.97 -2.24
N SER A 42 3.92 -10.49 -2.67
CA SER A 42 5.14 -10.53 -1.88
C SER A 42 5.67 -9.11 -1.57
N MET A 43 5.68 -8.22 -2.57
CA MET A 43 6.06 -6.81 -2.39
C MET A 43 5.14 -6.10 -1.40
N ASP A 44 3.82 -6.23 -1.57
CA ASP A 44 2.82 -5.62 -0.69
C ASP A 44 2.97 -6.13 0.76
N THR A 45 3.21 -7.43 0.92
CA THR A 45 3.45 -8.03 2.24
C THR A 45 4.73 -7.47 2.88
N GLY A 46 5.79 -7.23 2.11
CA GLY A 46 7.01 -6.59 2.59
C GLY A 46 6.77 -5.15 3.08
N ILE A 47 5.99 -4.36 2.33
CA ILE A 47 5.60 -3.00 2.72
C ILE A 47 4.80 -3.02 4.03
N LEU A 48 3.84 -3.95 4.15
CA LEU A 48 3.07 -4.13 5.38
C LEU A 48 3.95 -4.45 6.58
N TYR A 49 4.94 -5.33 6.41
CA TYR A 49 5.89 -5.66 7.47
C TYR A 49 6.68 -4.43 7.95
N LEU A 50 7.23 -3.64 7.02
CA LEU A 50 7.97 -2.41 7.35
C LEU A 50 7.08 -1.39 8.06
N GLY A 51 5.85 -1.21 7.57
CA GLY A 51 4.88 -0.31 8.21
C GLY A 51 4.49 -0.74 9.61
N LEU A 52 4.28 -2.05 9.83
CA LEU A 52 4.00 -2.59 11.16
C LEU A 52 5.17 -2.38 12.12
N GLN A 53 6.41 -2.52 11.64
CA GLN A 53 7.61 -2.24 12.44
C GLN A 53 7.64 -0.77 12.90
N ILE A 54 7.38 0.17 11.99
CA ILE A 54 7.33 1.62 12.33
C ILE A 54 6.20 1.91 13.33
N ILE A 55 5.02 1.31 13.14
CA ILE A 55 3.90 1.44 14.07
C ILE A 55 4.28 0.92 15.47
N ALA A 56 4.99 -0.21 15.55
CA ALA A 56 5.48 -0.75 16.81
C ALA A 56 6.47 0.22 17.49
N GLU A 57 7.41 0.79 16.73
CA GLU A 57 8.38 1.77 17.24
C GLU A 57 7.70 3.06 17.72
N LEU A 58 6.65 3.54 17.02
CA LEU A 58 5.83 4.68 17.44
C LEU A 58 5.12 4.40 18.78
N ASN A 59 4.53 3.22 18.95
CA ASN A 59 3.89 2.84 20.23
C ASN A 59 4.91 2.81 21.37
N ILE A 60 6.07 2.20 21.15
CA ILE A 60 7.15 2.14 22.14
C ILE A 60 7.63 3.55 22.51
N LEU A 61 7.80 4.44 21.53
CA LEU A 61 8.18 5.82 21.78
C LEU A 61 7.10 6.56 22.59
N THR A 62 5.82 6.37 22.25
CA THR A 62 4.68 6.94 22.97
C THR A 62 4.70 6.53 24.45
N ASP A 63 4.98 5.26 24.75
CA ASP A 63 5.05 4.78 26.13
C ASP A 63 6.28 5.29 26.87
N TYR A 64 7.43 5.44 26.20
CA TYR A 64 8.60 6.09 26.78
C TYR A 64 8.37 7.56 27.11
N MET A 65 7.58 8.27 26.29
CA MET A 65 7.24 9.68 26.53
C MET A 65 6.41 9.86 27.79
N LYS A 66 5.45 8.97 28.06
CA LYS A 66 4.66 9.00 29.31
C LYS A 66 5.54 8.85 30.56
N LEU A 67 6.66 8.13 30.46
CA LEU A 67 7.61 7.90 31.54
C LEU A 67 8.75 8.94 31.59
N LEU A 68 8.72 9.98 30.74
CA LEU A 68 9.81 10.95 30.59
C LEU A 68 10.17 11.63 31.91
N ASN A 69 9.18 12.17 32.62
CA ASN A 69 9.40 12.98 33.83
C ASN A 69 9.95 12.17 35.00
N GLU A 70 9.65 10.87 35.07
CA GLU A 70 10.22 9.98 36.08
C GLU A 70 11.66 9.59 35.71
N LYS A 71 11.88 9.17 34.46
CA LYS A 71 13.17 8.65 34.02
C LYS A 71 14.24 9.71 33.86
N ILE A 72 13.89 10.96 33.57
CA ILE A 72 14.87 12.03 33.43
C ILE A 72 15.57 12.37 34.76
N LYS A 73 14.92 12.09 35.91
CA LYS A 73 15.51 12.25 37.24
C LYS A 73 16.65 11.26 37.49
N THR A 74 16.56 10.05 36.92
CA THR A 74 17.55 8.99 37.07
C THR A 74 18.58 8.99 35.94
N ASP A 75 18.16 9.29 34.71
CA ASP A 75 19.01 9.33 33.52
C ASP A 75 18.81 10.66 32.77
N PRO A 76 19.69 11.66 32.95
CA PRO A 76 19.58 12.94 32.25
C PRO A 76 19.81 12.81 30.74
N LYS A 77 20.35 11.69 30.24
CA LYS A 77 20.51 11.43 28.79
C LYS A 77 19.25 10.81 28.18
N PHE A 78 18.23 10.49 28.98
CA PHE A 78 17.01 9.83 28.53
C PHE A 78 16.27 10.63 27.45
N LEU A 79 16.16 11.96 27.62
CA LEU A 79 15.55 12.84 26.61
C LEU A 79 16.30 12.75 25.27
N LYS A 80 17.64 12.80 25.29
CA LYS A 80 18.46 12.68 24.08
C LYS A 80 18.24 11.33 23.38
N LYS A 81 18.03 10.25 24.14
CA LYS A 81 17.74 8.91 23.61
C LYS A 81 16.37 8.85 22.92
N ILE A 82 15.35 9.46 23.52
CA ILE A 82 14.01 9.61 22.92
C ILE A 82 14.10 10.38 21.61
N ILE A 83 14.79 11.52 21.60
CA ILE A 83 14.93 12.36 20.41
C ILE A 83 15.61 11.59 19.28
N LYS A 84 16.72 10.90 19.57
CA LYS A 84 17.41 10.08 18.58
C LYS A 84 16.49 9.02 18.00
N ARG A 85 15.64 8.41 18.82
CA ARG A 85 14.67 7.39 18.38
C ARG A 85 13.55 7.99 17.55
N HIS A 86 13.02 9.15 17.93
CA HIS A 86 12.02 9.88 17.15
C HIS A 86 12.54 10.25 15.75
N CYS A 87 13.77 10.78 15.66
CA CYS A 87 14.40 11.08 14.37
C CYS A 87 14.57 9.82 13.51
N SER A 88 15.00 8.70 14.10
CA SER A 88 15.14 7.42 13.39
C SER A 88 13.79 6.91 12.86
N ILE A 89 12.71 7.08 13.62
CA ILE A 89 11.35 6.70 13.18
C ILE A 89 10.91 7.58 12.01
N ILE A 90 11.15 8.89 12.07
CA ILE A 90 10.82 9.81 10.97
C ILE A 90 11.59 9.43 9.70
N GLU A 91 12.88 9.10 9.83
CA GLU A 91 13.71 8.66 8.70
C GLU A 91 13.19 7.35 8.10
N ASN A 92 12.91 6.34 8.92
CA ASN A 92 12.29 5.09 8.49
C ASN A 92 10.93 5.32 7.80
N ASN A 93 10.13 6.26 8.30
CA ASN A 93 8.85 6.60 7.71
C ASN A 93 9.00 7.27 6.34
N ASN A 94 9.99 8.16 6.18
CA ASN A 94 10.28 8.78 4.89
C ASN A 94 10.74 7.74 3.86
N LEU A 95 11.57 6.78 4.27
CA LEU A 95 11.98 5.66 3.42
C LEU A 95 10.79 4.78 3.02
N LEU A 96 9.90 4.46 3.98
CA LEU A 96 8.66 3.73 3.68
C LEU A 96 7.80 4.49 2.67
N ASN A 97 7.67 5.81 2.84
CA ASN A 97 6.91 6.65 1.94
C ASN A 97 7.49 6.68 0.52
N GLU A 98 8.82 6.73 0.38
CA GLU A 98 9.52 6.63 -0.91
C GLU A 98 9.25 5.28 -1.58
N ILE A 99 9.40 4.17 -0.85
CA ILE A 99 9.11 2.82 -1.35
C ILE A 99 7.66 2.71 -1.81
N ILE A 100 6.70 3.23 -1.05
CA ILE A 100 5.28 3.19 -1.42
C ILE A 100 5.01 4.08 -2.64
N SER A 101 5.63 5.25 -2.73
CA SER A 101 5.48 6.15 -3.88
C SER A 101 6.01 5.51 -5.17
N GLU A 102 7.17 4.87 -5.11
CA GLU A 102 7.75 4.14 -6.24
C GLU A 102 6.92 2.90 -6.59
N THR A 103 6.56 2.09 -5.59
CA THR A 103 5.81 0.85 -5.78
C THR A 103 4.43 1.13 -6.37
N SER A 104 3.70 2.12 -5.85
CA SER A 104 2.41 2.53 -6.40
C SER A 104 2.52 2.95 -7.87
N SER A 105 3.55 3.72 -8.23
CA SER A 105 3.79 4.11 -9.63
C SER A 105 4.06 2.92 -10.54
N MET A 106 4.88 1.96 -10.09
CA MET A 106 5.14 0.72 -10.84
C MET A 106 3.89 -0.16 -10.94
N GLN A 107 3.14 -0.29 -9.86
CA GLN A 107 1.93 -1.09 -9.78
C GLN A 107 0.90 -0.59 -10.78
N LEU A 108 0.70 0.73 -10.89
CA LEU A 108 -0.15 1.34 -11.90
C LEU A 108 0.22 0.88 -13.31
N ILE A 109 1.50 0.99 -13.68
CA ILE A 109 1.97 0.58 -15.02
C ILE A 109 1.68 -0.91 -15.28
N PHE A 110 1.98 -1.78 -14.32
CA PHE A 110 1.68 -3.21 -14.43
C PHE A 110 0.17 -3.48 -14.57
N SER A 111 -0.65 -2.73 -13.84
CA SER A 111 -2.11 -2.82 -13.87
C SER A 111 -2.70 -2.41 -15.21
N PHE A 112 -2.17 -1.34 -15.82
CA PHE A 112 -2.52 -0.93 -17.18
C PHE A 112 -2.20 -2.03 -18.20
N ILE A 113 -1.00 -2.61 -18.15
CA ILE A 113 -0.59 -3.70 -19.05
C ILE A 113 -1.49 -4.93 -18.86
N ALA A 114 -1.75 -5.31 -17.60
CA ALA A 114 -2.63 -6.41 -17.27
C ALA A 114 -4.08 -6.17 -17.74
N LEU A 115 -4.57 -4.93 -17.68
CA LEU A 115 -5.89 -4.54 -18.17
C LEU A 115 -5.98 -4.65 -19.70
N LEU A 116 -4.98 -4.18 -20.45
CA LEU A 116 -4.94 -4.32 -21.92
C LEU A 116 -4.93 -5.80 -22.34
N PHE A 117 -4.17 -6.62 -21.64
CA PHE A 117 -4.13 -8.05 -21.86
C PHE A 117 -5.48 -8.71 -21.54
N ARG A 118 -6.12 -8.32 -20.43
CA ARG A 118 -7.47 -8.77 -20.03
C ARG A 118 -8.51 -8.45 -21.10
N PHE A 119 -8.55 -7.22 -21.64
CA PHE A 119 -9.52 -6.86 -22.68
C PHE A 119 -9.32 -7.66 -23.97
N THR A 120 -8.07 -7.83 -24.41
CA THR A 120 -7.74 -8.64 -25.59
C THR A 120 -8.19 -10.10 -25.41
N PHE A 121 -8.02 -10.64 -24.21
CA PHE A 121 -8.45 -11.98 -23.85
C PHE A 121 -9.99 -12.10 -23.80
N LEU A 122 -10.67 -11.11 -23.20
CA LEU A 122 -12.13 -11.08 -23.03
C LEU A 122 -12.87 -11.02 -24.38
N ILE A 123 -12.32 -10.30 -25.36
CA ILE A 123 -12.86 -10.23 -26.73
C ILE A 123 -12.66 -11.56 -27.48
N LYS A 124 -11.53 -12.26 -27.26
CA LYS A 124 -11.13 -13.44 -28.05
C LYS A 124 -11.60 -14.77 -27.47
N TYR A 125 -11.81 -14.85 -26.16
CA TYR A 125 -12.16 -16.06 -25.44
C TYR A 125 -13.41 -15.79 -24.59
N THR A 126 -14.58 -16.03 -25.17
CA THR A 126 -15.90 -15.96 -24.50
C THR A 126 -16.15 -17.18 -23.60
N THR A 127 -15.24 -17.48 -22.69
CA THR A 127 -15.45 -18.50 -21.64
C THR A 127 -15.83 -17.84 -20.32
N ARG A 128 -17.09 -18.06 -19.93
CA ARG A 128 -17.77 -17.43 -18.78
C ARG A 128 -17.02 -17.60 -17.46
N MET A 129 -16.39 -18.76 -17.20
CA MET A 129 -15.71 -19.08 -15.93
C MET A 129 -14.33 -18.44 -15.74
N GLY A 130 -13.51 -18.37 -16.80
CA GLY A 130 -12.13 -17.85 -16.71
C GLY A 130 -12.07 -16.34 -16.47
N ASN A 131 -13.05 -15.60 -16.99
CA ASN A 131 -13.13 -14.14 -16.85
C ASN A 131 -13.53 -13.68 -15.44
N TYR A 132 -14.31 -14.47 -14.68
CA TYR A 132 -14.66 -14.10 -13.30
C TYR A 132 -13.47 -14.19 -12.34
N LEU A 133 -12.64 -15.23 -12.44
CA LEU A 133 -11.44 -15.41 -11.60
C LEU A 133 -10.39 -14.30 -11.84
N ILE A 134 -10.32 -13.77 -13.06
CA ILE A 134 -9.39 -12.70 -13.47
C ILE A 134 -9.92 -11.29 -13.12
N SER A 135 -11.23 -11.13 -12.95
CA SER A 135 -11.88 -9.85 -12.64
C SER A 135 -12.04 -9.58 -11.13
N LEU A 136 -12.14 -10.63 -10.30
CA LEU A 136 -12.37 -10.49 -8.85
C LEU A 136 -11.12 -10.05 -8.06
N GLY A 137 -9.92 -10.27 -8.58
CA GLY A 137 -8.67 -9.99 -7.85
C GLY A 137 -8.18 -8.53 -7.87
N GLY A 138 -8.77 -7.65 -8.70
CA GLY A 138 -8.18 -6.32 -8.95
C GLY A 138 -8.48 -5.27 -7.88
N GLY A 139 -9.68 -5.27 -7.29
CA GLY A 139 -10.12 -4.13 -6.45
C GLY A 139 -9.63 -4.16 -4.99
N GLY A 140 -9.11 -5.30 -4.53
CA GLY A 140 -8.78 -5.51 -3.12
C GLY A 140 -7.30 -5.39 -2.75
N LEU A 141 -6.39 -5.28 -3.73
CA LEU A 141 -4.95 -5.35 -3.48
C LEU A 141 -4.41 -4.11 -2.76
N GLY A 142 -4.95 -2.93 -3.03
CA GLY A 142 -4.53 -1.70 -2.35
C GLY A 142 -5.09 -1.51 -0.92
N LEU A 143 -6.11 -2.28 -0.52
CA LEU A 143 -6.78 -2.13 0.78
C LEU A 143 -5.83 -2.22 1.99
N PRO A 144 -4.95 -3.23 2.09
CA PRO A 144 -4.05 -3.37 3.23
C PRO A 144 -3.10 -2.18 3.39
N ILE A 145 -2.62 -1.63 2.26
CA ILE A 145 -1.69 -0.49 2.26
C ILE A 145 -2.41 0.79 2.69
N CYS A 146 -3.65 1.01 2.24
CA CYS A 146 -4.47 2.13 2.71
C CYS A 146 -4.82 2.03 4.20
N ILE A 147 -5.11 0.81 4.69
CA ILE A 147 -5.31 0.55 6.13
C ILE A 147 -4.03 0.87 6.91
N LEU A 148 -2.88 0.43 6.40
CA LEU A 148 -1.58 0.72 7.03
C LEU A 148 -1.33 2.24 7.15
N GLY A 149 -1.56 3.00 6.09
CA GLY A 149 -1.38 4.45 6.10
C GLY A 149 -2.32 5.17 7.06
N GLU A 150 -3.57 4.71 7.19
CA GLU A 150 -4.50 5.20 8.20
C GLU A 150 -3.98 4.94 9.62
N PHE A 151 -3.55 3.70 9.90
CA PHE A 151 -3.01 3.34 11.21
C PHE A 151 -1.78 4.17 11.56
N LEU A 152 -0.87 4.37 10.61
CA LEU A 152 0.31 5.17 10.81
C LEU A 152 -0.04 6.62 11.14
N LYS A 153 -0.99 7.22 10.42
CA LYS A 153 -1.48 8.57 10.69
C LYS A 153 -2.03 8.69 12.12
N VAL A 154 -2.96 7.82 12.49
CA VAL A 154 -3.56 7.78 13.84
C VAL A 154 -2.50 7.63 14.94
N LYS A 155 -1.47 6.80 14.71
CA LYS A 155 -0.39 6.57 15.68
C LYS A 155 0.53 7.78 15.82
N THR A 156 0.80 8.48 14.73
CA THR A 156 1.60 9.69 14.71
C THR A 156 0.86 10.84 15.40
N ASP A 157 -0.43 11.01 15.13
CA ASP A 157 -1.26 12.03 15.79
C ASP A 157 -1.31 11.79 17.30
N LYS A 158 -1.53 10.55 17.73
CA LYS A 158 -1.48 10.16 19.14
C LYS A 158 -0.12 10.41 19.80
N LEU A 159 0.98 10.21 19.07
CA LEU A 159 2.32 10.55 19.55
C LEU A 159 2.41 12.07 19.78
N SER A 160 1.95 12.87 18.82
CA SER A 160 1.92 14.34 18.92
C SER A 160 1.16 14.83 20.15
N ASP A 161 -0.03 14.28 20.38
CA ASP A 161 -0.85 14.57 21.57
C ASP A 161 -0.11 14.21 22.87
N THR A 162 0.60 13.07 22.88
CA THR A 162 1.37 12.64 24.05
C THR A 162 2.53 13.59 24.32
N PHE A 163 3.23 14.06 23.29
CA PHE A 163 4.27 15.08 23.43
C PHE A 163 3.71 16.38 23.98
N TYR A 164 2.54 16.81 23.50
CA TYR A 164 1.89 18.03 23.94
C TYR A 164 1.45 17.96 25.41
N LEU A 165 0.89 16.83 25.85
CA LEU A 165 0.39 16.61 27.21
C LEU A 165 1.48 16.29 28.25
N THR A 166 2.74 16.11 27.82
CA THR A 166 3.85 15.86 28.73
C THR A 166 4.16 17.13 29.53
N ASN A 167 4.48 17.03 30.84
CA ASN A 167 4.87 18.20 31.66
C ASN A 167 6.29 18.69 31.31
N TRP A 168 6.51 19.13 30.08
CA TRP A 168 7.81 19.57 29.58
C TRP A 168 8.31 20.83 30.29
N TYR A 169 7.43 21.63 30.88
CA TYR A 169 7.76 22.81 31.67
C TYR A 169 8.46 22.48 33.01
N ASP A 170 8.37 21.23 33.49
CA ASP A 170 9.09 20.77 34.69
C ASP A 170 10.55 20.36 34.38
N LEU A 171 10.95 20.35 33.11
CA LEU A 171 12.31 20.00 32.67
C LEU A 171 13.30 21.15 32.91
N SER A 172 14.61 20.87 32.81
CA SER A 172 15.63 21.92 32.86
C SER A 172 15.48 22.90 31.67
N LEU A 173 15.88 24.17 31.82
CA LEU A 173 15.78 25.16 30.73
C LEU A 173 16.44 24.72 29.42
N LYS A 174 17.52 23.94 29.51
CA LYS A 174 18.20 23.36 28.34
C LYS A 174 17.35 22.29 27.67
N ASP A 175 16.74 21.42 28.47
CA ASP A 175 15.91 20.32 28.00
C ASP A 175 14.56 20.83 27.47
N GLN A 176 13.98 21.87 28.09
CA GLN A 176 12.78 22.56 27.60
C GLN A 176 12.96 23.07 26.18
N LYS A 177 14.05 23.81 25.90
CA LYS A 177 14.35 24.32 24.55
C LYS A 177 14.47 23.18 23.54
N THR A 178 15.15 22.11 23.94
CA THR A 178 15.33 20.93 23.08
C THR A 178 13.99 20.23 22.83
N PHE A 179 13.16 20.09 23.87
CA PHE A 179 11.85 19.46 23.80
C PHE A 179 10.90 20.23 22.88
N LEU A 180 10.87 21.56 22.95
CA LEU A 180 10.03 22.39 22.08
C LEU A 180 10.32 22.17 20.59
N ILE A 181 11.60 22.00 20.22
CA ILE A 181 11.97 21.67 18.84
C ILE A 181 11.38 20.31 18.44
N VAL A 182 11.44 19.33 19.34
CA VAL A 182 10.98 17.97 19.08
C VAL A 182 9.46 17.89 19.04
N LEU A 183 8.77 18.66 19.90
CA LEU A 183 7.33 18.85 19.87
C LEU A 183 6.90 19.45 18.51
N GLY A 184 7.59 20.49 18.03
CA GLY A 184 7.34 21.05 16.71
C GLY A 184 7.55 20.05 15.57
N MET A 185 8.57 19.18 15.68
CA MET A 185 8.74 18.06 14.73
C MET A 185 7.57 17.08 14.82
N ALA A 186 7.17 16.64 16.01
CA ALA A 186 6.09 15.67 16.22
C ALA A 186 4.70 16.19 15.77
N GLN A 187 4.51 17.51 15.70
CA GLN A 187 3.29 18.15 15.20
C GLN A 187 3.22 18.23 13.67
N ARG A 188 4.29 17.89 12.97
CA ARG A 188 4.26 17.77 11.51
C ARG A 188 3.45 16.55 11.10
N GLU A 189 2.66 16.69 10.05
CA GLU A 189 1.91 15.56 9.50
C GLU A 189 2.88 14.60 8.77
N TYR A 190 3.00 13.38 9.30
CA TYR A 190 3.79 12.29 8.70
C TYR A 190 2.86 11.25 8.07
N GLY A 191 2.19 11.64 6.99
CA GLY A 191 1.35 10.76 6.18
C GLY A 191 2.12 10.03 5.07
N LEU A 192 1.58 8.90 4.62
CA LEU A 192 2.06 8.20 3.43
C LEU A 192 1.38 8.79 2.18
N LYS A 193 2.15 8.97 1.11
CA LYS A 193 1.72 9.58 -0.15
C LYS A 193 2.09 8.69 -1.34
N ALA A 194 1.11 8.31 -2.15
CA ALA A 194 1.30 7.64 -3.42
C ALA A 194 1.68 8.66 -4.49
N ALA A 195 2.73 8.35 -5.25
CA ALA A 195 3.34 9.22 -6.27
C ALA A 195 3.64 10.66 -5.78
N GLY A 196 3.77 10.88 -4.47
CA GLY A 196 3.92 12.21 -3.85
C GLY A 196 2.67 13.11 -3.91
N MET A 197 1.55 12.63 -4.47
CA MET A 197 0.36 13.44 -4.74
C MET A 197 -0.84 13.07 -3.86
N TYR A 198 -1.09 11.77 -3.67
CA TYR A 198 -2.32 11.29 -3.03
C TYR A 198 -2.02 10.67 -1.68
N ASP A 199 -2.73 11.09 -0.63
CA ASP A 199 -2.59 10.47 0.68
C ASP A 199 -3.08 9.03 0.65
N VAL A 200 -2.22 8.11 1.09
CA VAL A 200 -2.51 6.69 1.21
C VAL A 200 -3.23 6.47 2.54
N ASN A 201 -4.55 6.62 2.53
CA ASN A 201 -5.40 6.44 3.69
C ASN A 201 -6.75 5.83 3.30
N LEU A 202 -7.56 5.43 4.29
CA LEU A 202 -8.85 4.79 4.05
C LEU A 202 -9.85 5.75 3.41
N TYR A 203 -9.76 7.05 3.71
CA TYR A 203 -10.63 8.06 3.15
C TYR A 203 -10.46 8.16 1.62
N THR A 204 -9.23 8.27 1.13
CA THR A 204 -8.90 8.30 -0.31
C THR A 204 -9.35 7.02 -1.01
N PHE A 205 -9.21 5.87 -0.35
CA PHE A 205 -9.67 4.58 -0.87
C PHE A 205 -11.20 4.51 -0.99
N VAL A 206 -11.96 4.96 0.02
CA VAL A 206 -13.43 4.98 -0.06
C VAL A 206 -13.91 6.00 -1.09
N GLN A 207 -13.21 7.13 -1.23
CA GLN A 207 -13.52 8.14 -2.22
C GLN A 207 -13.32 7.62 -3.65
N SER A 208 -12.28 6.82 -3.90
CA SER A 208 -12.07 6.20 -5.21
C SER A 208 -13.16 5.18 -5.56
N LEU A 209 -13.68 4.44 -4.57
CA LEU A 209 -14.80 3.50 -4.76
C LEU A 209 -16.14 4.19 -5.03
N ARG A 210 -16.37 5.38 -4.48
CA ARG A 210 -17.64 6.11 -4.59
C ARG A 210 -17.83 6.85 -5.91
N LEU A 211 -16.77 7.12 -6.67
CA LEU A 211 -16.83 7.94 -7.87
C LEU A 211 -17.29 7.10 -9.10
N PRO A 212 -18.46 7.40 -9.70
CA PRO A 212 -18.91 6.75 -10.91
C PRO A 212 -18.26 7.40 -12.14
N SER A 213 -16.95 7.19 -12.35
CA SER A 213 -16.33 7.52 -13.64
C SER A 213 -15.05 6.69 -13.88
N PRO A 214 -14.73 6.35 -15.15
CA PRO A 214 -13.56 5.53 -15.50
C PRO A 214 -12.20 6.13 -15.11
N THR A 215 -12.19 7.36 -14.61
CA THR A 215 -11.00 8.16 -14.31
C THR A 215 -10.28 7.78 -13.01
N LEU A 216 -10.89 6.96 -12.13
CA LEU A 216 -10.25 6.51 -10.87
C LEU A 216 -10.10 5.00 -10.73
N LEU A 217 -10.44 4.24 -11.79
CA LEU A 217 -10.04 2.83 -11.93
C LEU A 217 -8.50 2.65 -11.98
N PHE A 218 -7.77 3.77 -12.00
CA PHE A 218 -6.32 3.89 -12.01
C PHE A 218 -5.71 4.28 -10.66
N SER A 219 -6.43 4.22 -9.53
CA SER A 219 -5.82 4.49 -8.21
C SER A 219 -5.88 3.31 -7.24
N THR A 220 -6.42 2.16 -7.66
CA THR A 220 -6.66 1.00 -6.81
C THR A 220 -6.02 -0.31 -7.28
N VAL A 221 -5.14 -0.24 -8.28
CA VAL A 221 -4.28 -1.38 -8.61
C VAL A 221 -2.84 -0.93 -8.64
#